data_AF-A0A7S4CT83-F1
#
_entry.id   AF-A0A7S4CT83-F1
#
_cell.length_a   1.000
_cell.length_b   1.000
_cell.length_c   1.000
_cell.angle_alpha   90.00
_cell.angle_beta   90.00
_cell.angle_gamma   90.00
#
_symmetry.space_group_name_H-M   'P 1'
#
loop_
_entity.id
_entity.type
_entity.pdbx_description
1 polymer ?
#
loop_
_entity_poly.entity_id
_entity_poly.type
_entity_poly.pdbx_seq_one_letter_code
_entity_poly.pdbx_strand_id
1 'polypeptide(L)'
;YGGSCTAVVPVDCGAPSPQDHVDFTVCEDHTVGGTCSPKCEEGYTGSPTATCGSGGAWAYGGACVAVQCNTPSQPHVDFTGCEHHSFGGTCSPKCESGFTGSPTATCRSDGAWEYGGSCTAVVPVDC
;
A
#
# COMPACT_ATOMS: atom_id res chain seq x y z
N TYR A 1 52.53 31.17 -6.23
CA TYR A 1 51.06 31.11 -6.26
C TYR A 1 50.64 29.64 -6.33
N GLY A 2 50.74 28.94 -5.20
CA GLY A 2 50.34 27.53 -5.08
C GLY A 2 48.90 27.46 -4.61
N GLY A 3 47.96 27.48 -5.55
CA GLY A 3 46.55 27.23 -5.24
C GLY A 3 46.34 25.72 -5.10
N SER A 4 46.07 25.28 -3.87
CA SER A 4 45.54 23.93 -3.64
C SER A 4 44.17 23.85 -4.29
N CYS A 5 44.01 23.03 -5.31
CA CYS A 5 42.69 22.64 -5.82
C CYS A 5 42.05 21.71 -4.78
N THR A 6 41.40 22.28 -3.78
CA THR A 6 40.63 21.49 -2.81
C THR A 6 39.39 20.96 -3.54
N ALA A 7 39.37 19.67 -3.85
CA ALA A 7 38.18 19.02 -4.35
C ALA A 7 37.08 19.16 -3.30
N VAL A 8 35.97 19.80 -3.67
CA VAL A 8 34.79 19.87 -2.81
C VAL A 8 34.16 18.48 -2.87
N VAL A 9 34.32 17.71 -1.79
CA VAL A 9 33.58 16.46 -1.65
C VAL A 9 32.11 16.85 -1.49
N PRO A 10 31.20 16.37 -2.36
CA PRO A 10 29.78 16.64 -2.20
C PRO A 10 29.34 16.12 -0.83
N VAL A 11 28.52 16.90 -0.13
CA VAL A 11 27.89 16.42 1.10
C VAL A 11 27.03 15.22 0.74
N ASP A 12 27.25 14.12 1.46
CA ASP A 12 26.52 12.86 1.27
C ASP A 12 25.58 12.67 2.47
N CYS A 13 24.31 12.38 2.20
CA CYS A 13 23.30 12.13 3.23
C CYS A 13 23.32 10.68 3.73
N GLY A 14 24.14 9.81 3.15
CA GLY A 14 24.13 8.37 3.37
C GLY A 14 22.83 7.72 2.91
N ALA A 15 22.68 6.43 3.25
CA ALA A 15 21.45 5.70 2.97
C ALA A 15 20.24 6.36 3.67
N PRO A 16 19.10 6.55 2.97
CA PRO A 16 17.87 7.03 3.59
C PRO A 16 17.46 6.17 4.79
N SER A 17 17.03 6.80 5.87
CA SER A 17 16.35 6.09 6.96
C SER A 17 15.02 5.47 6.50
N PRO A 18 14.68 4.25 6.97
CA PRO A 18 13.41 3.58 6.62
C PRO A 18 12.19 4.48 6.87
N GLN A 19 11.26 4.50 5.93
CA GLN A 19 9.96 5.19 6.03
C GLN A 19 8.85 4.16 5.87
N ASP A 20 7.64 4.49 6.34
CA ASP A 20 6.50 3.58 6.38
C ASP A 20 6.09 3.11 4.98
N HIS A 21 6.28 1.81 4.71
CA HIS A 21 5.98 1.17 3.43
C HIS A 21 6.62 1.81 2.19
N VAL A 22 7.82 2.38 2.36
CA VAL A 22 8.61 2.99 1.28
C VAL A 22 9.85 2.15 0.99
N ASP A 23 10.01 1.79 -0.28
CA ASP A 23 11.17 1.09 -0.84
C ASP A 23 12.16 2.08 -1.49
N PHE A 24 13.31 2.27 -0.82
CA PHE A 24 14.41 3.13 -1.26
C PHE A 24 15.43 2.43 -2.17
N THR A 25 15.21 1.18 -2.60
CA THR A 25 16.18 0.44 -3.44
C THR A 25 16.52 1.12 -4.77
N VAL A 26 15.65 2.00 -5.26
CA VAL A 26 15.87 2.80 -6.49
C VAL A 26 16.67 4.09 -6.25
N CYS A 27 17.00 4.43 -5.01
CA CYS A 27 17.70 5.66 -4.64
C CYS A 27 19.20 5.40 -4.56
N GLU A 28 19.92 5.63 -5.66
CA GLU A 28 21.37 5.39 -5.75
C GLU A 28 22.23 6.65 -5.48
N ASP A 29 21.70 7.85 -5.74
CA ASP A 29 22.40 9.12 -5.51
C ASP A 29 22.00 9.72 -4.16
N HIS A 30 22.97 9.77 -3.24
CA HIS A 30 22.80 10.28 -1.87
C HIS A 30 23.47 11.63 -1.66
N THR A 31 23.91 12.29 -2.74
CA THR A 31 24.60 13.57 -2.65
C THR A 31 23.64 14.75 -2.52
N VAL A 32 24.12 15.84 -1.93
CA VAL A 32 23.33 17.07 -1.69
C VAL A 32 22.66 17.58 -2.97
N GLY A 33 21.36 17.86 -2.87
CA GLY A 33 20.52 18.25 -4.00
C GLY A 33 19.98 17.06 -4.81
N GLY A 34 20.52 15.86 -4.58
CA GLY A 34 19.99 14.61 -5.08
C GLY A 34 18.55 14.41 -4.62
N THR A 35 17.67 14.10 -5.58
CA THR A 35 16.26 13.80 -5.31
C THR A 35 15.96 12.41 -5.83
N CYS A 36 15.27 11.63 -5.01
CA CYS A 36 14.80 10.30 -5.33
C CYS A 36 13.27 10.23 -5.20
N SER A 37 12.66 9.48 -6.11
CA SER A 37 11.26 9.06 -6.04
C SER A 37 11.22 7.56 -5.73
N PRO A 38 11.31 7.18 -4.45
CA PRO A 38 11.22 5.77 -4.04
C PRO A 38 9.86 5.16 -4.41
N LYS A 39 9.77 3.84 -4.34
CA LYS A 39 8.52 3.12 -4.62
C LYS A 39 7.77 2.82 -3.33
N CYS A 40 6.46 2.63 -3.41
CA CYS A 40 5.74 2.01 -2.31
C CYS A 40 5.92 0.49 -2.36
N GLU A 41 5.94 -0.14 -1.18
CA GLU A 41 5.91 -1.59 -1.05
C GLU A 41 4.63 -2.19 -1.67
N GLU A 42 4.63 -3.50 -1.94
CA GLU A 42 3.47 -4.18 -2.49
C GLU A 42 2.22 -3.98 -1.59
N GLY A 43 1.09 -3.64 -2.22
CA GLY A 43 -0.16 -3.35 -1.51
C GLY A 43 -0.26 -1.94 -0.93
N TYR A 44 0.73 -1.09 -1.19
CA TYR A 44 0.71 0.33 -0.88
C TYR A 44 0.82 1.17 -2.15
N THR A 45 0.26 2.36 -2.11
CA THR A 45 0.25 3.32 -3.22
C THR A 45 0.50 4.74 -2.70
N GLY A 46 1.08 5.58 -3.55
CA GLY A 46 1.45 6.93 -3.15
C GLY A 46 2.52 7.53 -4.05
N SER A 47 3.06 8.65 -3.62
CA SER A 47 4.17 9.34 -4.31
C SER A 47 5.18 9.83 -3.27
N PRO A 48 5.90 8.90 -2.61
CA PRO A 48 6.93 9.27 -1.67
C PRO A 48 8.10 9.93 -2.41
N THR A 49 8.75 10.89 -1.75
CA THR A 49 9.91 11.60 -2.26
C THR A 49 10.97 11.71 -1.16
N ALA A 50 12.23 11.76 -1.57
CA ALA A 50 13.35 12.01 -0.69
C ALA A 50 14.35 12.94 -1.35
N THR A 51 14.76 13.98 -0.65
CA THR A 51 15.75 14.95 -1.14
C THR A 51 16.87 15.09 -0.13
N CYS A 52 18.12 14.95 -0.58
CA CYS A 52 19.28 15.16 0.28
C CYS A 52 19.53 16.66 0.47
N GLY A 53 19.34 17.13 1.71
CA GLY A 53 19.53 18.54 2.07
C GLY A 53 20.99 18.92 2.26
N SER A 54 21.29 20.22 2.21
CA SER A 54 22.65 20.76 2.38
C SER A 54 23.28 20.53 3.75
N GLY A 55 22.50 20.13 4.75
CA GLY A 55 22.96 19.71 6.06
C GLY A 55 23.41 18.25 6.14
N GLY A 56 23.37 17.48 5.04
CA GLY A 56 23.67 16.04 5.06
C GLY A 56 22.56 15.21 5.68
N ALA A 57 21.31 15.68 5.59
CA ALA A 57 20.12 14.98 6.08
C ALA A 57 19.06 14.90 4.98
N TRP A 58 18.37 13.77 4.92
CA TRP A 58 17.25 13.56 4.01
C TRP A 58 16.02 14.33 4.46
N ALA A 59 15.38 15.00 3.53
CA ALA A 59 14.03 15.54 3.65
C ALA A 59 13.07 14.60 2.92
N TYR A 60 12.08 14.06 3.65
CA TYR A 60 11.07 13.16 3.10
C TYR A 60 9.77 13.92 2.79
N GLY A 61 9.10 13.51 1.73
CA GLY A 61 7.80 14.03 1.33
C GLY A 61 6.90 12.93 0.79
N GLY A 62 5.60 13.23 0.70
CA GLY A 62 4.59 12.23 0.34
C GLY A 62 4.47 11.12 1.37
N ALA A 63 3.61 10.14 1.08
CA ALA A 63 3.44 8.95 1.90
C ALA A 63 2.99 7.78 1.01
N CYS A 64 3.27 6.57 1.48
CA CYS A 64 2.66 5.36 0.97
C CYS A 64 1.49 4.99 1.88
N VAL A 65 0.33 4.74 1.29
CA VAL A 65 -0.89 4.34 2.00
C VAL A 65 -1.41 3.03 1.45
N ALA A 66 -2.02 2.22 2.31
CA ALA A 66 -2.56 0.93 1.89
C ALA A 66 -3.57 1.11 0.75
N VAL A 67 -3.43 0.30 -0.30
CA VAL A 67 -4.38 0.26 -1.42
C VAL A 67 -5.78 0.03 -0.89
N GLN A 68 -6.75 0.80 -1.39
CA GLN A 68 -8.16 0.64 -1.04
C GLN A 68 -8.84 -0.18 -2.13
N CYS A 69 -9.48 -1.26 -1.74
CA CYS A 69 -10.34 -2.03 -2.62
C CYS A 69 -11.63 -1.28 -2.92
N ASN A 70 -12.20 -1.58 -4.09
CA ASN A 70 -13.49 -1.06 -4.51
C ASN A 70 -14.65 -1.57 -3.63
N THR A 71 -15.87 -1.12 -3.87
CA THR A 71 -17.03 -1.71 -3.17
C THR A 71 -17.16 -3.20 -3.51
N PRO A 72 -17.17 -4.11 -2.53
CA PRO A 72 -17.33 -5.54 -2.79
C PRO A 72 -18.74 -5.85 -3.33
N SER A 73 -18.83 -6.87 -4.18
CA SER A 73 -20.10 -7.37 -4.72
C SER A 73 -20.01 -8.86 -5.01
N GLN A 74 -20.97 -9.62 -4.47
CA GLN A 74 -21.14 -11.05 -4.69
C GLN A 74 -22.64 -11.37 -4.65
N PRO A 75 -23.17 -12.27 -5.50
CA PRO A 75 -24.60 -12.59 -5.52
C PRO A 75 -25.08 -13.15 -4.18
N HIS A 76 -26.22 -12.63 -3.70
CA HIS A 76 -26.88 -13.10 -2.48
C HIS A 76 -26.09 -12.89 -1.19
N VAL A 77 -25.16 -11.94 -1.20
CA VAL A 77 -24.27 -11.62 -0.09
C VAL A 77 -24.49 -10.17 0.33
N ASP A 78 -24.75 -9.99 1.62
CA ASP A 78 -24.88 -8.71 2.30
C ASP A 78 -23.55 -8.29 2.95
N PHE A 79 -22.94 -7.24 2.38
CA PHE A 79 -21.70 -6.64 2.85
C PHE A 79 -21.92 -5.51 3.88
N THR A 80 -23.14 -5.32 4.39
CA THR A 80 -23.47 -4.33 5.43
C THR A 80 -22.74 -4.68 6.73
N GLY A 81 -21.56 -4.09 6.94
CA GLY A 81 -20.65 -4.40 8.05
C GLY A 81 -19.18 -4.57 7.63
N CYS A 82 -18.89 -4.61 6.33
CA CYS A 82 -17.54 -4.54 5.82
C CYS A 82 -17.09 -3.07 5.75
N GLU A 83 -16.42 -2.56 6.78
CA GLU A 83 -15.99 -1.14 6.87
C GLU A 83 -14.50 -0.94 6.51
N HIS A 84 -13.70 -2.01 6.51
CA HIS A 84 -12.25 -1.94 6.24
C HIS A 84 -11.92 -2.52 4.87
N HIS A 85 -11.67 -1.64 3.89
CA HIS A 85 -11.41 -2.01 2.49
C HIS A 85 -9.92 -1.87 2.11
N SER A 86 -9.02 -1.71 3.07
CA SER A 86 -7.58 -1.59 2.79
C SER A 86 -6.94 -2.94 2.47
N PHE A 87 -5.81 -2.93 1.76
CA PHE A 87 -4.99 -4.11 1.45
C PHE A 87 -4.80 -5.03 2.66
N GLY A 88 -5.02 -6.33 2.47
CA GLY A 88 -4.98 -7.35 3.53
C GLY A 88 -6.21 -7.38 4.44
N GLY A 89 -7.12 -6.40 4.31
CA GLY A 89 -8.40 -6.37 5.00
C GLY A 89 -9.27 -7.56 4.59
N THR A 90 -9.86 -8.22 5.58
CA THR A 90 -10.79 -9.33 5.37
C THR A 90 -12.17 -8.97 5.86
N CYS A 91 -13.20 -9.46 5.16
CA CYS A 91 -14.58 -9.36 5.59
C CYS A 91 -15.28 -10.72 5.50
N SER A 92 -16.12 -11.01 6.50
CA SER A 92 -17.03 -12.17 6.52
C SER A 92 -18.47 -11.67 6.43
N PRO A 93 -18.95 -11.35 5.21
CA PRO A 93 -20.30 -10.86 5.00
C PRO A 93 -21.35 -11.94 5.30
N LYS A 94 -22.63 -11.54 5.36
CA LYS A 94 -23.74 -12.45 5.61
C LYS A 94 -24.45 -12.83 4.31
N CYS A 95 -25.12 -13.98 4.28
CA CYS A 95 -26.03 -14.26 3.19
C CYS A 95 -27.31 -13.43 3.33
N GLU A 96 -27.86 -13.02 2.19
CA GLU A 96 -29.19 -12.42 2.13
C GLU A 96 -30.26 -13.40 2.63
N SER A 97 -31.42 -12.87 2.99
CA SER A 97 -32.56 -13.68 3.46
C SER A 97 -32.96 -14.73 2.42
N GLY A 98 -33.10 -15.99 2.84
CA GLY A 98 -33.40 -17.12 1.95
C GLY A 98 -32.16 -17.82 1.38
N PHE A 99 -30.95 -17.36 1.72
CA PHE A 99 -29.69 -17.98 1.34
C PHE A 99 -28.85 -18.39 2.57
N THR A 100 -28.01 -19.40 2.40
CA THR A 100 -27.08 -19.89 3.42
C THR A 100 -25.72 -20.20 2.81
N GLY A 101 -24.67 -20.07 3.62
CA GLY A 101 -23.28 -20.21 3.19
C GLY A 101 -22.32 -19.48 4.12
N SER A 102 -21.06 -19.42 3.71
CA SER A 102 -20.00 -18.71 4.43
C SER A 102 -19.16 -17.92 3.44
N PRO A 103 -19.70 -16.82 2.90
CA PRO A 103 -18.95 -15.94 2.01
C PRO A 103 -17.85 -15.21 2.78
N THR A 104 -16.74 -14.96 2.10
CA THR A 104 -15.56 -14.25 2.59
C THR A 104 -15.04 -13.35 1.49
N ALA A 105 -14.43 -12.23 1.87
CA ALA A 105 -13.79 -11.31 0.94
C ALA A 105 -12.46 -10.83 1.51
N THR A 106 -11.39 -10.83 0.72
CA THR A 106 -10.06 -10.33 1.10
C THR A 106 -9.58 -9.28 0.11
N CYS A 107 -9.13 -8.12 0.60
CA CYS A 107 -8.64 -7.05 -0.25
C CYS A 107 -7.21 -7.32 -0.72
N ARG A 108 -7.00 -7.36 -2.05
CA ARG A 108 -5.70 -7.63 -2.67
C ARG A 108 -4.92 -6.35 -2.98
N SER A 109 -3.65 -6.53 -3.34
CA SER A 109 -2.72 -5.43 -3.65
C SER A 109 -3.08 -4.66 -4.93
N ASP A 110 -3.90 -5.25 -5.80
CA ASP A 110 -4.43 -4.62 -7.02
C ASP A 110 -5.69 -3.77 -6.78
N GLY A 111 -6.19 -3.71 -5.55
CA GLY A 111 -7.43 -3.01 -5.22
C GLY A 111 -8.70 -3.77 -5.61
N ALA A 112 -8.58 -5.07 -5.92
CA ALA A 112 -9.73 -5.94 -6.12
C ALA A 112 -9.96 -6.85 -4.91
N TRP A 113 -11.21 -7.25 -4.72
CA TRP A 113 -11.58 -8.26 -3.73
C TRP A 113 -11.38 -9.67 -4.28
N GLU A 114 -10.75 -10.50 -3.47
CA GLU A 114 -10.77 -11.95 -3.60
C GLU A 114 -11.94 -12.52 -2.80
N TYR A 115 -12.89 -13.17 -3.47
CA TYR A 115 -14.04 -13.79 -2.82
C TYR A 115 -13.82 -15.28 -2.58
N GLY A 116 -14.12 -15.73 -1.37
CA GLY A 116 -14.16 -17.14 -1.00
C GLY A 116 -15.54 -17.56 -0.53
N GLY A 117 -15.94 -18.80 -0.79
CA GLY A 117 -17.28 -19.28 -0.47
C GLY A 117 -18.38 -18.60 -1.29
N SER A 118 -19.63 -19.02 -1.07
CA SER A 118 -20.80 -18.45 -1.74
C SER A 118 -22.06 -18.69 -0.91
N CYS A 119 -23.10 -17.92 -1.21
CA CYS A 119 -24.43 -18.10 -0.66
C CYS A 119 -25.29 -18.90 -1.64
N THR A 120 -26.01 -19.89 -1.12
CA THR A 120 -26.87 -20.79 -1.89
C THR A 120 -28.29 -20.77 -1.35
N ALA A 121 -29.28 -20.92 -2.23
CA ALA A 121 -30.69 -20.84 -1.84
C ALA A 121 -31.03 -21.94 -0.84
N VAL A 122 -31.72 -21.57 0.23
CA VAL A 122 -32.29 -22.53 1.18
C VAL A 122 -33.53 -23.11 0.53
N VAL A 123 -33.41 -24.33 0.00
CA VAL A 123 -34.56 -25.06 -0.54
C VAL A 123 -35.36 -25.63 0.63
N PRO A 124 -36.67 -25.37 0.74
CA PRO A 124 -37.50 -26.04 1.71
C PRO A 124 -37.40 -27.54 1.49
N VAL A 125 -37.05 -28.29 2.53
CA VAL A 125 -37.23 -29.73 2.50
C VAL A 125 -38.72 -29.95 2.71
N ASP A 126 -39.45 -30.20 1.61
CA ASP A 126 -40.83 -30.68 1.68
C ASP A 126 -40.78 -32.10 2.28
N CYS A 127 -41.15 -32.21 3.56
CA CYS A 127 -41.31 -33.48 4.29
C CYS A 127 -42.73 -34.04 4.10
#